data_AF-E3HZG0-F1
#
_entry.id   AF-E3HZG0-F1
#
_cell.length_a   1.000
_cell.length_b   1.000
_cell.length_c   1.000
_cell.angle_alpha   90.00
_cell.angle_beta   90.00
_cell.angle_gamma   90.00
#
_symmetry.space_group_name_H-M   'P 1'
#
loop_
_entity.id
_entity.type
_entity.pdbx_description
1 polymer ?
#
loop_
_entity_poly.entity_id
_entity_poly.type
_entity_poly.pdbx_seq_one_letter_code
_entity_poly.pdbx_strand_id
1 'polypeptide(L)'
;MLQKSAPVKQIPLLAIGGGVVAVLAAIGAYAVATVSEDFTRMLVISYGLAIALLAASSLAMRYLLPQDRRFLALAAGVPAAQVISLLMSLVAFGPDAVPQVAADLIALVVGLVWLFQRPGRAPLLFLLAYQAFALALKTYILFTQDFTLSFIRGVITTILVQILALFVLYDAYLRMKARTKHA
;
A
#
# COMPACT_ATOMS: atom_id res chain seq x y z
N MET A 1 40.70 -6.24 -29.32
CA MET A 1 39.37 -5.60 -29.42
C MET A 1 38.40 -6.38 -28.55
N LEU A 2 38.13 -5.93 -27.32
CA LEU A 2 37.21 -6.61 -26.39
C LEU A 2 35.81 -6.03 -26.57
N GLN A 3 34.88 -6.91 -26.96
CA GLN A 3 33.47 -6.62 -27.20
C GLN A 3 32.81 -6.14 -25.90
N LYS A 4 32.38 -4.88 -25.90
CA LYS A 4 31.64 -4.24 -24.81
C LYS A 4 30.24 -4.86 -24.76
N SER A 5 30.03 -5.82 -23.86
CA SER A 5 28.72 -6.41 -23.60
C SER A 5 27.75 -5.33 -23.16
N ALA A 6 26.66 -5.18 -23.92
CA ALA A 6 25.62 -4.19 -23.65
C ALA A 6 24.96 -4.46 -22.28
N PRO A 7 24.65 -3.42 -21.49
CA PRO A 7 23.97 -3.60 -20.22
C PRO A 7 22.57 -4.14 -20.46
N VAL A 8 22.29 -5.33 -19.90
CA VAL A 8 20.95 -5.90 -19.81
C VAL A 8 20.06 -4.85 -19.15
N LYS A 9 19.10 -4.31 -19.90
CA LYS A 9 18.08 -3.38 -19.40
C LYS A 9 17.28 -4.11 -18.32
N GLN A 10 17.70 -3.94 -17.07
CA GLN A 10 16.91 -4.34 -15.91
C GLN A 10 15.62 -3.54 -15.97
N ILE A 11 14.52 -4.20 -16.32
CA ILE A 11 13.19 -3.61 -16.19
C ILE A 11 13.06 -3.24 -14.71
N PRO A 12 12.95 -1.95 -14.35
CA PRO A 12 12.93 -1.56 -12.95
C PRO A 12 11.69 -2.21 -12.33
N LEU A 13 11.87 -2.94 -11.22
CA LEU A 13 10.79 -3.61 -10.48
C LEU A 13 9.63 -2.65 -10.13
N LEU A 14 9.89 -1.33 -10.13
CA LEU A 14 8.91 -0.24 -10.04
C LEU A 14 7.89 -0.22 -11.20
N ALA A 15 8.29 -0.58 -12.42
CA ALA A 15 7.40 -0.73 -13.56
C ALA A 15 6.50 -1.97 -13.40
N ILE A 16 6.99 -3.01 -12.73
CA ILE A 16 6.22 -4.21 -12.39
C ILE A 16 5.23 -3.88 -11.26
N GLY A 17 5.66 -3.17 -10.21
CA GLY A 17 4.77 -2.73 -9.13
C GLY A 17 3.68 -1.75 -9.60
N GLY A 18 4.04 -0.74 -10.39
CA GLY A 18 3.07 0.19 -10.98
C GLY A 18 2.14 -0.48 -12.00
N GLY A 19 2.67 -1.44 -12.77
CA GLY A 19 1.88 -2.26 -13.70
C GLY A 19 0.89 -3.17 -12.97
N VAL A 20 1.31 -3.82 -11.88
CA VAL A 20 0.41 -4.66 -11.05
C VAL A 20 -0.68 -3.81 -10.40
N VAL A 21 -0.36 -2.59 -9.93
CA VAL A 21 -1.38 -1.66 -9.40
C VAL A 21 -2.37 -1.22 -10.47
N ALA A 22 -1.88 -0.86 -11.66
CA ALA A 22 -2.75 -0.49 -12.77
C ALA A 22 -3.61 -1.66 -13.24
N VAL A 23 -3.07 -2.88 -13.25
CA VAL A 23 -3.78 -4.10 -13.64
C VAL A 23 -4.80 -4.50 -12.59
N LEU A 24 -4.47 -4.45 -11.29
CA LEU A 24 -5.42 -4.74 -10.21
C LEU A 24 -6.53 -3.68 -10.11
N ALA A 25 -6.20 -2.40 -10.33
CA ALA A 25 -7.19 -1.34 -10.43
C ALA A 25 -8.07 -1.51 -11.68
N ALA A 26 -7.50 -1.92 -12.82
CA ALA A 26 -8.25 -2.18 -14.04
C ALA A 26 -9.15 -3.43 -13.92
N ILE A 27 -8.68 -4.51 -13.28
CA ILE A 27 -9.48 -5.72 -13.00
C ILE A 27 -10.59 -5.38 -12.00
N GLY A 28 -10.28 -4.62 -10.95
CA GLY A 28 -11.26 -4.14 -9.97
C GLY A 28 -12.26 -3.14 -10.55
N ALA A 29 -11.88 -2.37 -11.57
CA ALA A 29 -12.82 -1.52 -12.31
C ALA A 29 -13.67 -2.34 -13.30
N TYR A 30 -13.07 -3.29 -14.02
CA TYR A 30 -13.73 -4.09 -15.06
C TYR A 30 -14.70 -5.12 -14.49
N ALA A 31 -14.33 -5.84 -13.43
CA ALA A 31 -15.21 -6.82 -12.78
C ALA A 31 -16.46 -6.19 -12.14
N VAL A 32 -16.50 -4.86 -12.08
CA VAL A 32 -17.43 -4.09 -11.26
C VAL A 32 -18.25 -3.11 -12.12
N ALA A 33 -17.69 -2.64 -13.24
CA ALA A 33 -18.40 -1.89 -14.29
C ALA A 33 -19.50 -2.71 -15.00
N THR A 34 -19.49 -4.03 -14.86
CA THR A 34 -20.52 -4.92 -15.43
C THR A 34 -21.87 -4.86 -14.69
N VAL A 35 -21.99 -4.08 -13.60
CA VAL A 35 -23.15 -4.18 -12.68
C VAL A 35 -24.03 -2.91 -12.61
N SER A 36 -23.53 -1.68 -12.88
CA SER A 36 -24.35 -0.46 -13.18
C SER A 36 -23.51 0.82 -13.46
N GLU A 37 -24.09 1.80 -14.17
CA GLU A 37 -23.44 3.07 -14.58
C GLU A 37 -23.15 4.04 -13.42
N ASP A 38 -24.10 4.24 -12.49
CA ASP A 38 -23.91 5.10 -11.31
C ASP A 38 -22.80 4.58 -10.39
N PHE A 39 -22.64 3.27 -10.39
CA PHE A 39 -21.66 2.56 -9.59
C PHE A 39 -20.24 2.66 -10.16
N THR A 40 -20.10 2.68 -11.49
CA THR A 40 -18.81 2.95 -12.17
C THR A 40 -18.27 4.32 -11.79
N ARG A 41 -19.13 5.35 -11.69
CA ARG A 41 -18.72 6.70 -11.25
C ARG A 41 -18.24 6.71 -9.80
N MET A 42 -18.98 6.06 -8.89
CA MET A 42 -18.61 5.99 -7.48
C MET A 42 -17.26 5.27 -7.27
N LEU A 43 -16.98 4.23 -8.07
CA LEU A 43 -15.70 3.51 -8.03
C LEU A 43 -14.55 4.31 -8.63
N VAL A 44 -14.76 4.99 -9.76
CA VAL A 44 -13.74 5.86 -10.36
C VAL A 44 -13.33 6.94 -9.35
N ILE A 45 -14.30 7.49 -8.61
CA ILE A 45 -14.01 8.46 -7.55
C ILE A 45 -13.26 7.80 -6.39
N SER A 46 -13.70 6.63 -5.91
CA SER A 46 -13.08 5.95 -4.76
C SER A 46 -11.66 5.44 -5.07
N TYR A 47 -11.48 4.75 -6.20
CA TYR A 47 -10.16 4.29 -6.65
C TYR A 47 -9.27 5.43 -7.11
N GLY A 48 -9.85 6.43 -7.79
CA GLY A 48 -9.12 7.64 -8.19
C GLY A 48 -8.58 8.39 -6.98
N LEU A 49 -9.38 8.52 -5.92
CA LEU A 49 -8.94 9.11 -4.65
C LEU A 49 -7.86 8.25 -3.98
N ALA A 50 -8.01 6.93 -3.96
CA ALA A 50 -7.01 6.03 -3.38
C ALA A 50 -5.66 6.11 -4.13
N ILE A 51 -5.68 6.16 -5.46
CA ILE A 51 -4.48 6.33 -6.30
C ILE A 51 -3.88 7.72 -6.09
N ALA A 52 -4.70 8.77 -6.03
CA ALA A 52 -4.25 10.13 -5.78
C ALA A 52 -3.58 10.26 -4.41
N LEU A 53 -4.18 9.67 -3.36
CA LEU A 53 -3.61 9.62 -2.02
C LEU A 53 -2.30 8.84 -1.99
N LEU A 54 -2.24 7.70 -2.66
CA LEU A 54 -1.02 6.91 -2.75
C LEU A 54 0.09 7.69 -3.46
N ALA A 55 -0.22 8.33 -4.58
CA ALA A 55 0.72 9.13 -5.35
C ALA A 55 1.21 10.35 -4.55
N ALA A 56 0.28 11.10 -3.95
CA ALA A 56 0.57 12.27 -3.12
C ALA A 56 1.42 11.90 -1.90
N SER A 57 1.06 10.84 -1.18
CA SER A 57 1.82 10.35 -0.03
C SER A 57 3.21 9.89 -0.44
N SER A 58 3.33 9.09 -1.50
CA SER A 58 4.62 8.62 -2.00
C SER A 58 5.51 9.76 -2.48
N LEU A 59 4.92 10.77 -3.11
CA LEU A 59 5.63 11.97 -3.54
C LEU A 59 6.09 12.80 -2.33
N ALA A 60 5.21 13.04 -1.36
CA ALA A 60 5.55 13.72 -0.11
C ALA A 60 6.70 13.00 0.61
N MET A 61 6.67 11.66 0.69
CA MET A 61 7.75 10.89 1.31
C MET A 61 9.08 10.99 0.55
N ARG A 62 9.08 11.23 -0.76
CA ARG A 62 10.33 11.51 -1.51
C ARG A 62 10.97 12.84 -1.14
N TYR A 63 10.16 13.83 -0.75
CA TYR A 63 10.62 15.14 -0.31
C TYR A 63 11.02 15.15 1.17
N LEU A 64 10.32 14.37 2.01
CA LEU A 64 10.59 14.28 3.44
C LEU A 64 11.80 13.39 3.78
N LEU A 65 12.06 12.36 2.98
CA LEU A 65 13.20 11.47 3.20
C LEU A 65 14.51 12.06 2.63
N PRO A 66 15.63 11.92 3.34
CA PRO A 66 16.92 12.34 2.82
C PRO A 66 17.31 11.54 1.58
N GLN A 67 18.17 12.12 0.73
CA GLN A 67 18.40 11.68 -0.65
C GLN A 67 18.91 10.23 -0.73
N ASP A 68 19.69 9.79 0.25
CA ASP A 68 20.20 8.43 0.44
C ASP A 68 19.08 7.40 0.73
N ARG A 69 17.94 7.85 1.25
CA ARG A 69 16.80 7.02 1.70
C ARG A 69 15.55 7.13 0.84
N ARG A 70 15.59 7.89 -0.27
CA ARG A 70 14.44 8.04 -1.19
C ARG A 70 13.89 6.73 -1.75
N PHE A 71 14.68 5.65 -1.76
CA PHE A 71 14.20 4.32 -2.14
C PHE A 71 13.11 3.78 -1.19
N LEU A 72 13.01 4.28 0.04
CA LEU A 72 11.97 3.95 1.01
C LEU A 72 10.66 4.71 0.78
N ALA A 73 10.62 5.69 -0.13
CA ALA A 73 9.48 6.59 -0.25
C ALA A 73 8.17 5.88 -0.58
N LEU A 74 8.21 4.80 -1.39
CA LEU A 74 7.01 3.99 -1.63
C LEU A 74 6.65 3.13 -0.41
N ALA A 75 7.65 2.58 0.28
CA ALA A 75 7.45 1.75 1.48
C ALA A 75 6.91 2.54 2.68
N ALA A 76 7.22 3.83 2.77
CA ALA A 76 6.58 4.75 3.71
C ALA A 76 5.26 5.33 3.14
N GLY A 77 5.22 5.57 1.83
CA GLY A 77 4.09 6.20 1.14
C GLY A 77 2.81 5.36 1.16
N VAL A 78 2.92 4.05 0.93
CA VAL A 78 1.75 3.14 0.92
C VAL A 78 1.09 3.06 2.32
N PRO A 79 1.81 2.77 3.42
CA PRO A 79 1.20 2.79 4.76
C PRO A 79 0.68 4.17 5.15
N ALA A 80 1.35 5.26 4.74
CA ALA A 80 0.88 6.61 5.04
C ALA A 80 -0.42 6.95 4.31
N ALA A 81 -0.57 6.52 3.05
CA ALA A 81 -1.84 6.64 2.33
C ALA A 81 -2.96 5.85 3.02
N GLN A 82 -2.67 4.65 3.54
CA GLN A 82 -3.63 3.88 4.34
C GLN A 82 -4.04 4.61 5.62
N VAL A 83 -3.10 5.21 6.35
CA VAL A 83 -3.39 6.03 7.54
C VAL A 83 -4.33 7.18 7.19
N ILE A 84 -4.05 7.92 6.10
CA ILE A 84 -4.92 9.02 5.66
C ILE A 84 -6.31 8.50 5.32
N SER A 85 -6.43 7.39 4.60
CA SER A 85 -7.72 6.78 4.28
C SER A 85 -8.50 6.36 5.54
N LEU A 86 -7.82 5.78 6.55
CA LEU A 86 -8.45 5.41 7.83
C LEU A 86 -8.95 6.64 8.59
N LEU A 87 -8.18 7.74 8.59
CA LEU A 87 -8.61 9.01 9.17
C LEU A 87 -9.82 9.60 8.43
N MET A 88 -9.85 9.52 7.09
CA MET A 88 -11.02 9.95 6.31
C MET A 88 -12.25 9.10 6.65
N SER A 89 -12.10 7.79 6.83
CA SER A 89 -13.18 6.92 7.28
C SER A 89 -13.70 7.29 8.66
N LEU A 90 -12.82 7.63 9.61
CA LEU A 90 -13.22 8.11 10.94
C LEU A 90 -14.07 9.40 10.85
N VAL A 91 -13.68 10.32 9.97
CA VAL A 91 -14.44 11.57 9.75
C VAL A 91 -15.79 11.29 9.10
N ALA A 92 -15.86 10.36 8.15
CA ALA A 92 -17.07 10.05 7.41
C ALA A 92 -18.11 9.24 8.20
N PHE A 93 -17.64 8.26 8.99
CA PHE A 93 -18.51 7.32 9.72
C PHE A 93 -18.63 7.63 11.21
N GLY A 94 -17.88 8.61 11.72
CA GLY A 94 -17.96 9.06 13.10
C GLY A 94 -17.41 8.05 14.12
N PRO A 95 -17.80 8.17 15.41
CA PRO A 95 -17.21 7.39 16.50
C PRO A 95 -17.45 5.88 16.40
N ASP A 96 -18.49 5.44 15.69
CA ASP A 96 -18.82 4.02 15.52
C ASP A 96 -17.75 3.24 14.71
N ALA A 97 -16.97 3.95 13.88
CA ALA A 97 -15.86 3.35 13.14
C ALA A 97 -14.59 3.15 13.99
N VAL A 98 -14.48 3.81 15.15
CA VAL A 98 -13.26 3.83 15.97
C VAL A 98 -12.77 2.42 16.34
N PRO A 99 -13.61 1.50 16.85
CA PRO A 99 -13.13 0.17 17.26
C PRO A 99 -12.56 -0.64 16.09
N GLN A 100 -13.06 -0.40 14.88
CA GLN A 100 -12.70 -1.16 13.68
C GLN A 100 -11.39 -0.67 13.06
N VAL A 101 -11.09 0.63 13.18
CA VAL A 101 -9.92 1.26 12.55
C VAL A 101 -8.80 1.62 13.52
N ALA A 102 -9.06 1.68 14.84
CA ALA A 102 -8.07 2.13 15.81
C ALA A 102 -6.83 1.24 15.85
N ALA A 103 -6.99 -0.08 15.81
CA ALA A 103 -5.86 -1.02 15.80
C ALA A 103 -4.96 -0.83 14.57
N ASP A 104 -5.58 -0.76 13.38
CA ASP A 104 -4.90 -0.46 12.11
C ASP A 104 -4.19 0.89 12.15
N LEU A 105 -4.87 1.92 12.61
CA LEU A 105 -4.34 3.27 12.68
C LEU A 105 -3.12 3.33 13.61
N ILE A 106 -3.22 2.79 14.82
CA ILE A 106 -2.13 2.79 15.80
C ILE A 106 -0.93 2.03 15.25
N ALA A 107 -1.12 0.82 14.72
CA ALA A 107 -0.02 0.01 14.24
C ALA A 107 0.71 0.67 13.05
N LEU A 108 -0.04 1.21 12.08
CA LEU A 108 0.55 1.89 10.94
C LEU A 108 1.26 3.19 11.34
N VAL A 109 0.68 3.99 12.23
CA VAL A 109 1.31 5.22 12.74
C VAL A 109 2.58 4.90 13.51
N VAL A 110 2.56 3.94 14.42
CA VAL A 110 3.75 3.52 15.18
C VAL A 110 4.85 3.02 14.24
N GLY A 111 4.50 2.18 13.26
CA GLY A 111 5.46 1.66 12.29
C GLY A 111 6.07 2.75 11.40
N LEU A 112 5.26 3.73 10.97
CA LEU A 112 5.72 4.88 10.20
C LEU A 112 6.62 5.79 11.03
N VAL A 113 6.20 6.19 12.23
CA VAL A 113 6.99 7.04 13.13
C VAL A 113 8.33 6.36 13.44
N TRP A 114 8.33 5.06 13.70
CA TRP A 114 9.56 4.30 13.90
C TRP A 114 10.45 4.30 12.64
N LEU A 115 9.87 4.10 11.46
CA LEU A 115 10.61 4.17 10.20
C LEU A 115 11.24 5.56 9.97
N PHE A 116 10.57 6.65 10.37
CA PHE A 116 11.11 8.01 10.26
C PHE A 116 12.21 8.30 11.27
N GLN A 117 12.02 7.92 12.53
CA GLN A 117 12.98 8.18 13.59
C GLN A 117 14.24 7.33 13.47
N ARG A 118 14.08 6.04 13.10
CA ARG A 118 15.17 5.06 13.01
C ARG A 118 15.00 4.20 11.76
N PRO A 119 15.22 4.77 10.56
CA PRO A 119 15.09 4.01 9.32
C PRO A 119 16.09 2.86 9.29
N GLY A 120 15.54 1.66 9.27
CA GLY A 120 16.30 0.42 9.40
C GLY A 120 15.44 -0.77 9.03
N ARG A 121 16.03 -1.96 9.13
CA ARG A 121 15.34 -3.20 8.78
C ARG A 121 14.21 -3.55 9.76
N ALA A 122 14.37 -3.17 11.03
CA ALA A 122 13.38 -3.45 12.09
C ALA A 122 12.00 -2.81 11.84
N PRO A 123 11.86 -1.49 11.58
CA PRO A 123 10.55 -0.90 11.31
C PRO A 123 9.91 -1.43 10.01
N LEU A 124 10.72 -1.75 8.99
CA LEU A 124 10.22 -2.39 7.77
C LEU A 124 9.66 -3.79 8.04
N LEU A 125 10.36 -4.61 8.85
CA LEU A 125 9.87 -5.93 9.24
C LEU A 125 8.62 -5.84 10.11
N PHE A 126 8.54 -4.86 11.01
CA PHE A 126 7.35 -4.62 11.81
C PHE A 126 6.14 -4.28 10.92
N LEU A 127 6.29 -3.30 10.02
CA LEU A 127 5.24 -2.93 9.07
C LEU A 127 4.85 -4.11 8.17
N LEU A 128 5.81 -4.90 7.71
CA LEU A 128 5.57 -6.06 6.86
C LEU A 128 4.80 -7.16 7.61
N ALA A 129 5.22 -7.48 8.84
CA ALA A 129 4.52 -8.43 9.70
C ALA A 129 3.10 -7.97 10.01
N TYR A 130 2.93 -6.68 10.28
CA TYR A 130 1.62 -6.08 10.51
C TYR A 130 0.70 -6.20 9.29
N GLN A 131 1.19 -5.83 8.11
CA GLN A 131 0.41 -5.94 6.86
C GLN A 131 0.03 -7.39 6.55
N ALA A 132 0.92 -8.35 6.81
CA ALA A 132 0.65 -9.77 6.61
C ALA A 132 -0.42 -10.27 7.58
N PHE A 133 -0.35 -9.87 8.84
CA PHE A 133 -1.37 -10.17 9.83
C PHE A 133 -2.72 -9.55 9.46
N ALA A 134 -2.75 -8.27 9.09
CA ALA A 134 -3.96 -7.57 8.71
C ALA A 134 -4.60 -8.18 7.44
N LEU A 135 -3.78 -8.63 6.49
CA LEU A 135 -4.24 -9.37 5.31
C LEU A 135 -4.88 -10.69 5.67
N ALA A 136 -4.24 -11.49 6.54
CA ALA A 136 -4.79 -12.75 7.02
C ALA A 136 -6.12 -12.54 7.75
N LEU A 137 -6.21 -11.53 8.62
CA LEU A 137 -7.43 -11.20 9.36
C LEU A 137 -8.57 -10.79 8.43
N LYS A 138 -8.31 -9.91 7.45
CA LYS A 138 -9.34 -9.48 6.49
C LYS A 138 -9.78 -10.60 5.56
N THR A 139 -8.86 -11.48 5.20
CA THR A 139 -9.17 -12.69 4.42
C THR A 139 -10.05 -13.63 5.24
N TYR A 140 -9.72 -13.86 6.52
CA TYR A 140 -10.56 -14.65 7.42
C TYR A 140 -11.97 -14.05 7.58
N ILE A 141 -12.06 -12.73 7.82
CA ILE A 141 -13.34 -12.01 7.93
C ILE A 141 -14.16 -12.19 6.63
N LEU A 142 -13.54 -12.06 5.46
CA LEU A 142 -14.20 -12.22 4.17
C LEU A 142 -14.84 -13.60 3.98
N PHE A 143 -14.23 -14.66 4.53
CA PHE A 143 -14.71 -16.04 4.39
C PHE A 143 -15.66 -16.51 5.50
N THR A 144 -15.78 -15.76 6.61
CA THR A 144 -16.51 -16.23 7.80
C THR A 144 -17.78 -15.45 8.14
N GLN A 145 -18.01 -14.31 7.51
CA GLN A 145 -19.15 -13.45 7.83
C GLN A 145 -20.02 -13.18 6.61
N ASP A 146 -21.34 -13.21 6.84
CA ASP A 146 -22.35 -12.88 5.83
C ASP A 146 -22.44 -11.37 5.67
N PHE A 147 -21.67 -10.84 4.71
CA PHE A 147 -21.60 -9.42 4.44
C PHE A 147 -22.46 -8.99 3.26
N THR A 148 -22.91 -7.74 3.31
CA THR A 148 -23.48 -7.08 2.13
C THR A 148 -22.45 -6.99 1.00
N LEU A 149 -22.92 -7.03 -0.24
CA LEU A 149 -22.06 -7.00 -1.42
C LEU A 149 -21.18 -5.74 -1.48
N SER A 150 -21.65 -4.62 -0.92
CA SER A 150 -20.89 -3.37 -0.75
C SER A 150 -19.73 -3.51 0.25
N PHE A 151 -19.94 -4.24 1.35
CA PHE A 151 -18.89 -4.49 2.33
C PHE A 151 -17.82 -5.43 1.79
N ILE A 152 -18.22 -6.51 1.11
CA ILE A 152 -17.31 -7.45 0.42
C ILE A 152 -16.36 -6.69 -0.53
N ARG A 153 -16.90 -5.76 -1.31
CA ARG A 153 -16.11 -4.93 -2.23
C ARG A 153 -15.07 -4.07 -1.50
N GLY A 154 -15.47 -3.40 -0.42
CA GLY A 154 -14.55 -2.62 0.42
C GLY A 154 -13.43 -3.48 1.01
N VAL A 155 -13.76 -4.67 1.51
CA VAL A 155 -12.78 -5.64 2.03
C VAL A 155 -11.80 -6.05 0.93
N ILE A 156 -12.27 -6.43 -0.27
CA ILE A 156 -11.42 -6.79 -1.41
C ILE A 156 -10.46 -5.65 -1.77
N THR A 157 -10.96 -4.41 -1.87
CA THR A 157 -10.10 -3.25 -2.17
C THR A 157 -9.00 -3.11 -1.12
N THR A 158 -9.32 -3.26 0.18
CA THR A 158 -8.30 -3.17 1.23
C THR A 158 -7.30 -4.32 1.20
N ILE A 159 -7.72 -5.53 0.84
CA ILE A 159 -6.86 -6.70 0.62
C ILE A 159 -5.85 -6.40 -0.51
N LEU A 160 -6.30 -5.86 -1.65
CA LEU A 160 -5.42 -5.50 -2.76
C LEU A 160 -4.37 -4.45 -2.35
N VAL A 161 -4.77 -3.44 -1.58
CA VAL A 161 -3.84 -2.42 -1.07
C VAL A 161 -2.84 -3.03 -0.07
N GLN A 162 -3.25 -3.98 0.76
CA GLN A 162 -2.35 -4.69 1.69
C GLN A 162 -1.34 -5.58 0.96
N ILE A 163 -1.77 -6.28 -0.09
CA ILE A 163 -0.87 -7.05 -0.96
C ILE A 163 0.18 -6.11 -1.57
N LEU A 164 -0.24 -4.96 -2.09
CA LEU A 164 0.68 -3.95 -2.60
C LEU A 164 1.66 -3.48 -1.52
N ALA A 165 1.16 -3.16 -0.32
CA ALA A 165 2.00 -2.73 0.80
C ALA A 165 3.07 -3.78 1.13
N LEU A 166 2.70 -5.06 1.17
CA LEU A 166 3.64 -6.17 1.40
C LEU A 166 4.73 -6.23 0.34
N PHE A 167 4.36 -6.15 -0.94
CA PHE A 167 5.35 -6.17 -2.04
C PHE A 167 6.33 -5.01 -1.95
N VAL A 168 5.83 -3.79 -1.70
CA VAL A 168 6.65 -2.58 -1.63
C VAL A 168 7.55 -2.59 -0.39
N LEU A 169 7.03 -3.02 0.76
CA LEU A 169 7.82 -3.17 1.99
C LEU A 169 8.90 -4.25 1.85
N TYR A 170 8.58 -5.36 1.18
CA TYR A 170 9.54 -6.43 0.92
C TYR A 170 10.67 -5.98 -0.02
N ASP A 171 10.35 -5.28 -1.11
CA ASP A 171 11.35 -4.70 -2.02
C ASP A 171 12.26 -3.70 -1.26
N ALA A 172 11.67 -2.81 -0.44
CA ALA A 172 12.43 -1.89 0.39
C ALA A 172 13.34 -2.61 1.39
N TYR A 173 12.87 -3.69 2.01
CA TYR A 173 13.67 -4.54 2.90
C TYR A 173 14.87 -5.16 2.18
N LEU A 174 14.66 -5.72 0.98
CA LEU A 174 15.74 -6.29 0.16
C LEU A 174 16.77 -5.23 -0.25
N ARG A 175 16.33 -4.06 -0.70
CA ARG A 175 17.22 -2.94 -1.07
C ARG A 175 18.02 -2.44 0.13
N MET A 176 17.39 -2.34 1.30
CA MET A 176 18.06 -1.95 2.52
C MET A 176 19.09 -2.99 2.95
N LYS A 177 18.77 -4.29 2.84
CA LYS A 177 19.69 -5.41 3.11
C LYS A 177 20.91 -5.39 2.20
N ALA A 178 20.73 -5.11 0.91
CA ALA A 178 21.82 -4.99 -0.05
C ALA A 178 22.77 -3.83 0.32
N ARG A 179 22.23 -2.66 0.65
CA ARG A 179 23.04 -1.47 1.00
C ARG A 179 23.85 -1.64 2.28
N THR A 180 23.33 -2.34 3.27
CA THR A 180 24.03 -2.61 4.54
C THR A 180 25.08 -3.72 4.44
N LYS A 181 25.16 -4.46 3.33
CA LYS A 181 26.28 -5.37 3.05
C LYS A 181 27.47 -4.69 2.37
N HIS A 182 27.28 -3.47 1.86
CA HIS A 182 28.27 -2.70 1.11
C HIS A 182 28.72 -1.42 1.85
N ALA A 183 28.24 -1.21 3.07
CA ALA A 183 28.63 -0.14 3.98
C ALA A 183 29.40 -0.75 5.15
#